data_AF-A0A1F4CSD2-F1
#
_entry.id   AF-A0A1F4CSD2-F1
#
_cell.length_a   1.000
_cell.length_b   1.000
_cell.length_c   1.000
_cell.angle_alpha   90.00
_cell.angle_beta   90.00
_cell.angle_gamma   90.00
#
_symmetry.space_group_name_H-M   'P 1'
#
loop_
_entity.id
_entity.type
_entity.pdbx_description
1 polymer ?
#
loop_
_entity_poly.entity_id
_entity_poly.type
_entity_poly.pdbx_seq_one_letter_code
_entity_poly.pdbx_strand_id
1 'polypeptide(L)'
;MGAAGNSVREEDAMSRLAAVGFTKYEAFAYLMLLEEHPATVYEISKRGALTKGDVCTALTSVVQKGAVQPANDAPVRYAPVEPQALFGSIARRMASVRGELASMA
;
A
#
# COMPACT_ATOMS: atom_id res chain seq x y z
N MET A 1 -19.91 -13.27 -15.64
CA MET A 1 -20.25 -13.45 -14.21
C MET A 1 -18.98 -13.26 -13.36
N GLY A 2 -18.37 -12.06 -13.36
CA GLY A 2 -16.96 -11.91 -12.94
C GLY A 2 -16.54 -10.63 -12.21
N ALA A 3 -17.47 -9.71 -11.87
CA ALA A 3 -17.11 -8.48 -11.14
C ALA A 3 -17.31 -8.62 -9.61
N ALA A 4 -18.42 -9.23 -9.17
CA ALA A 4 -18.76 -9.33 -7.74
C ALA A 4 -17.77 -10.17 -6.92
N GLY A 5 -17.15 -11.18 -7.54
CA GLY A 5 -16.14 -12.01 -6.87
C GLY A 5 -14.79 -11.32 -6.66
N ASN A 6 -14.46 -10.29 -7.46
CA ASN A 6 -13.22 -9.53 -7.29
C ASN A 6 -13.39 -8.46 -6.21
N SER A 7 -14.52 -7.74 -6.23
CA SER A 7 -14.79 -6.64 -5.28
C SER A 7 -14.84 -7.08 -3.82
N VAL A 8 -15.42 -8.25 -3.51
CA VAL A 8 -15.45 -8.78 -2.13
C VAL A 8 -14.04 -9.14 -1.64
N ARG A 9 -13.20 -9.72 -2.50
CA ARG A 9 -11.82 -10.09 -2.15
C ARG A 9 -10.93 -8.85 -1.98
N GLU A 10 -11.16 -7.81 -2.77
CA GLU A 10 -10.50 -6.51 -2.60
C GLU A 10 -10.90 -5.84 -1.29
N GLU A 11 -12.20 -5.85 -0.93
CA GLU A 11 -12.68 -5.31 0.36
C GLU A 11 -12.09 -6.06 1.57
N ASP A 12 -12.02 -7.38 1.48
CA ASP A 12 -11.35 -8.21 2.49
C ASP A 12 -9.85 -7.88 2.58
N ALA A 13 -9.17 -7.74 1.44
CA ALA A 13 -7.75 -7.39 1.40
C ALA A 13 -7.49 -5.99 1.97
N MET A 14 -8.31 -5.00 1.61
CA MET A 14 -8.25 -3.65 2.17
C MET A 14 -8.47 -3.65 3.68
N SER A 15 -9.41 -4.44 4.18
CA SER A 15 -9.69 -4.57 5.61
C SER A 15 -8.51 -5.19 6.37
N ARG A 16 -7.85 -6.19 5.79
CA ARG A 16 -6.63 -6.80 6.36
C ARG A 16 -5.45 -5.84 6.37
N LEU A 17 -5.28 -5.03 5.33
CA LEU A 17 -4.28 -3.97 5.28
C LEU A 17 -4.58 -2.88 6.33
N ALA A 18 -5.85 -2.52 6.52
CA ALA A 18 -6.27 -1.56 7.53
C ALA A 18 -5.96 -2.04 8.95
N ALA A 19 -6.17 -3.33 9.23
CA ALA A 19 -5.85 -3.93 10.52
C ALA A 19 -4.35 -3.86 10.89
N VAL A 20 -3.46 -3.69 9.90
CA VAL A 20 -2.00 -3.55 10.11
C VAL A 20 -1.51 -2.12 9.90
N GLY A 21 -2.41 -1.13 9.88
CA GLY A 21 -2.06 0.30 9.93
C GLY A 21 -2.03 1.01 8.58
N PHE A 22 -2.65 0.44 7.53
CA PHE A 22 -2.90 1.16 6.28
C PHE A 22 -4.20 1.94 6.37
N THR A 23 -4.25 3.14 5.79
CA THR A 23 -5.54 3.82 5.56
C THR A 23 -6.26 3.19 4.37
N LYS A 24 -7.55 3.50 4.19
CA LYS A 24 -8.32 3.03 3.03
C LYS A 24 -7.65 3.39 1.70
N TYR A 25 -7.15 4.62 1.57
CA TYR A 25 -6.51 5.09 0.34
C TYR A 25 -5.13 4.47 0.12
N GLU A 26 -4.37 4.24 1.18
CA GLU A 26 -3.09 3.54 1.11
C GLU A 26 -3.26 2.08 0.71
N ALA A 27 -4.22 1.38 1.33
CA ALA A 27 -4.54 0.00 0.99
C ALA A 27 -4.99 -0.11 -0.47
N PHE A 28 -5.86 0.78 -0.91
CA PHE A 28 -6.29 0.87 -2.30
C PHE A 28 -5.09 1.08 -3.25
N ALA A 29 -4.25 2.08 -3.00
CA ALA A 29 -3.11 2.38 -3.86
C ALA A 29 -2.12 1.21 -3.95
N TYR A 30 -1.86 0.54 -2.82
CA TYR A 30 -0.96 -0.62 -2.78
C TYR A 30 -1.54 -1.84 -3.52
N LEU A 31 -2.83 -2.17 -3.32
CA LEU A 31 -3.49 -3.27 -4.04
C LEU A 31 -3.54 -3.01 -5.54
N MET A 32 -3.87 -1.78 -5.94
CA MET A 32 -3.83 -1.34 -7.32
C MET A 32 -2.47 -1.58 -7.96
N LEU A 33 -1.40 -1.24 -7.24
CA LEU A 33 -0.04 -1.45 -7.70
C LEU A 33 0.35 -2.93 -7.73
N LEU A 34 -0.17 -3.79 -6.85
CA LEU A 34 0.06 -5.23 -6.94
C LEU A 34 -0.55 -5.87 -8.18
N GLU A 35 -1.63 -5.30 -8.70
CA GLU A 35 -2.28 -5.79 -9.91
C GLU A 35 -1.64 -5.24 -11.18
N GLU A 36 -1.26 -3.95 -11.17
CA GLU A 36 -0.69 -3.27 -12.32
C GLU A 36 0.43 -2.32 -11.88
N HIS A 37 1.67 -2.75 -12.13
CA HIS A 37 2.86 -1.95 -11.90
C HIS A 37 3.84 -2.01 -13.06
N PRO A 38 4.65 -0.96 -13.27
CA PRO A 38 4.64 0.31 -12.54
C PRO A 38 3.57 1.30 -13.09
N ALA A 39 2.88 2.01 -12.19
CA ALA A 39 1.76 2.90 -12.55
C ALA A 39 1.94 4.34 -12.04
N THR A 40 1.32 5.29 -12.72
CA THR A 40 1.31 6.72 -12.38
C THR A 40 0.13 7.08 -11.48
N VAL A 41 0.19 8.26 -10.84
CA VAL A 41 -0.94 8.85 -10.08
C VAL A 41 -2.23 8.87 -10.91
N TYR A 42 -2.12 9.20 -12.21
CA TYR A 42 -3.28 9.31 -13.09
C TYR A 42 -3.95 7.95 -13.34
N GLU A 43 -3.15 6.91 -13.63
CA GLU A 43 -3.64 5.56 -13.86
C GLU A 43 -4.35 5.00 -12.61
N ILE A 44 -3.76 5.22 -11.43
CA ILE A 44 -4.34 4.78 -10.14
C ILE A 44 -5.64 5.56 -9.83
N SER A 45 -5.64 6.89 -9.99
CA SER A 45 -6.82 7.74 -9.75
C SER A 45 -8.00 7.36 -10.65
N LYS A 46 -7.73 7.07 -11.93
CA LYS A 46 -8.76 6.68 -12.91
C LYS A 46 -9.48 5.39 -12.51
N ARG A 47 -8.79 4.47 -11.85
CA ARG A 47 -9.32 3.15 -11.49
C ARG A 47 -10.16 3.16 -10.21
N GLY A 48 -9.80 4.00 -9.24
CA GLY A 48 -10.47 4.05 -7.93
C GLY A 48 -11.60 5.07 -7.78
N ALA A 49 -11.92 5.84 -8.83
CA ALA A 49 -12.76 7.03 -8.72
C ALA A 49 -12.30 8.01 -7.61
N LEU A 50 -10.99 8.04 -7.33
CA LEU A 50 -10.36 8.93 -6.35
C LEU A 50 -9.82 10.18 -7.04
N THR A 51 -9.75 11.30 -6.31
CA THR A 51 -9.09 12.50 -6.83
C THR A 51 -7.58 12.29 -6.93
N LYS A 52 -6.92 13.01 -7.86
CA LYS A 52 -5.45 12.98 -7.96
C LYS A 52 -4.76 13.39 -6.66
N GLY A 53 -5.35 14.32 -5.91
CA GLY A 53 -4.80 14.80 -4.63
C GLY A 53 -4.79 13.71 -3.56
N ASP A 54 -5.88 12.94 -3.45
CA ASP A 54 -5.98 11.82 -2.52
C ASP A 54 -4.97 10.72 -2.87
N VAL A 55 -4.84 10.39 -4.16
CA VAL A 55 -3.89 9.38 -4.63
C VAL A 55 -2.44 9.83 -4.40
N CYS A 56 -2.10 11.09 -4.68
CA CYS A 56 -0.78 11.64 -4.37
C CYS A 56 -0.45 11.53 -2.87
N THR A 57 -1.41 11.87 -2.00
CA THR A 57 -1.24 11.81 -0.55
C THR A 57 -1.03 10.37 -0.09
N ALA A 58 -1.87 9.44 -0.58
CA ALA A 58 -1.76 8.02 -0.28
C ALA A 58 -0.42 7.44 -0.74
N LEU A 59 0.00 7.70 -1.98
CA LEU A 59 1.27 7.26 -2.53
C LEU A 59 2.47 7.78 -1.73
N THR A 60 2.44 9.06 -1.35
CA THR A 60 3.48 9.65 -0.49
C THR A 60 3.58 8.90 0.84
N SER A 61 2.44 8.60 1.46
CA SER A 61 2.39 7.85 2.72
C SER A 61 2.92 6.41 2.57
N VAL A 62 2.47 5.67 1.54
CA VAL A 62 2.95 4.28 1.34
C VAL A 62 4.43 4.22 0.92
N VAL A 63 4.95 5.25 0.27
CA VAL A 63 6.39 5.40 0.01
C VAL A 63 7.15 5.59 1.33
N GLN A 64 6.68 6.48 2.22
CA GLN A 64 7.28 6.67 3.54
C GLN A 64 7.23 5.40 4.41
N LYS A 65 6.16 4.60 4.27
CA LYS A 65 6.03 3.28 4.93
C LYS A 65 6.91 2.20 4.30
N GLY A 66 7.56 2.48 3.16
CA GLY A 66 8.37 1.51 2.42
C GLY A 66 7.55 0.43 1.72
N ALA A 67 6.24 0.63 1.55
CA ALA A 67 5.35 -0.28 0.85
C ALA A 67 5.38 -0.08 -0.67
N VAL A 68 5.83 1.07 -1.14
CA VAL A 68 5.90 1.43 -2.57
C VAL A 68 7.22 2.14 -2.86
N GLN A 69 7.76 1.97 -4.06
CA GLN A 69 8.95 2.63 -4.55
C GLN A 69 8.62 3.51 -5.76
N PRO A 70 8.97 4.81 -5.74
CA PRO A 70 8.88 5.66 -6.92
C PRO A 70 10.07 5.43 -7.85
N ALA A 71 9.82 5.45 -9.16
CA ALA A 71 10.83 5.48 -10.21
C ALA A 71 11.21 6.91 -10.57
N ASN A 72 12.44 7.11 -11.04
CA ASN A 72 12.94 8.41 -11.51
C ASN A 72 12.47 8.75 -12.94
N ASP A 73 11.19 8.51 -13.23
CA ASP A 73 10.56 8.76 -14.52
C ASP A 73 9.81 10.11 -14.53
N ALA A 74 9.53 10.64 -15.72
CA ALA A 74 8.65 11.78 -15.94
C ALA A 74 7.53 11.40 -16.93
N PRO A 75 6.29 11.14 -16.49
CA PRO A 75 5.79 11.25 -15.12
C PRO A 75 6.29 10.13 -14.19
N VAL A 76 6.33 10.41 -12.88
CA VAL A 76 6.74 9.44 -11.84
C VAL A 76 5.82 8.22 -11.89
N ARG A 77 6.44 7.04 -11.93
CA ARG A 77 5.76 5.76 -11.80
C ARG A 77 6.09 5.12 -10.46
N TYR A 78 5.17 4.32 -9.95
CA TYR A 78 5.26 3.68 -8.65
C TYR A 78 5.20 2.17 -8.84
N ALA A 79 5.99 1.43 -8.07
CA ALA A 79 5.97 -0.03 -8.01
C ALA A 79 5.79 -0.48 -6.56
N PRO A 80 5.00 -1.53 -6.29
CA PRO A 80 4.83 -2.04 -4.94
C PRO A 80 6.10 -2.77 -4.49
N VAL A 81 6.38 -2.74 -3.20
CA VAL A 81 7.28 -3.72 -2.58
C VAL A 81 6.50 -5.02 -2.42
N GLU A 82 7.12 -6.16 -2.74
CA GLU A 82 6.48 -7.48 -2.61
C GLU A 82 5.88 -7.70 -1.20
N PRO A 83 4.66 -8.23 -1.07
CA PRO A 83 3.99 -8.39 0.22
C PRO A 83 4.82 -9.14 1.25
N GLN A 84 5.51 -10.22 0.83
CA GLN A 84 6.36 -10.99 1.72
C GLN A 84 7.53 -10.17 2.27
N ALA A 85 8.16 -9.35 1.42
CA ALA A 85 9.26 -8.48 1.82
C ALA A 85 8.77 -7.35 2.74
N LEU A 86 7.66 -6.71 2.36
CA LEU A 86 7.03 -5.63 3.11
C LEU A 86 6.63 -6.09 4.52
N PHE A 87 5.78 -7.11 4.64
CA PHE A 87 5.30 -7.57 5.94
C PHE A 87 6.41 -8.25 6.75
N GLY A 88 7.38 -8.89 6.10
CA GLY A 88 8.58 -9.38 6.77
C GLY A 88 9.37 -8.25 7.44
N SER A 89 9.50 -7.09 6.78
CA SER A 89 10.16 -5.92 7.34
C SER A 89 9.38 -5.30 8.51
N ILE A 90 8.05 -5.21 8.38
CA ILE A 90 7.15 -4.70 9.44
C ILE A 90 7.24 -5.59 10.68
N ALA A 91 7.15 -6.91 10.51
CA ALA A 91 7.23 -7.87 11.62
C ALA A 91 8.57 -7.75 12.37
N ARG A 92 9.70 -7.63 11.63
CA ARG A 92 11.02 -7.42 12.24
C ARG A 92 11.08 -6.11 13.03
N ARG A 93 10.57 -5.01 12.47
CA ARG A 93 10.55 -3.71 13.14
C ARG A 93 9.72 -3.75 14.43
N MET A 94 8.54 -4.36 14.39
CA MET A 94 7.69 -4.52 15.58
C MET A 94 8.35 -5.41 16.64
N ALA A 95 9.05 -6.48 16.23
CA ALA A 95 9.80 -7.32 17.15
C ALA A 95 10.93 -6.55 17.86
N SER A 96 11.63 -5.65 17.17
CA SER A 96 12.64 -4.76 17.76
C SER A 96 12.03 -3.86 18.83
N VAL A 97 10.97 -3.13 18.47
CA VAL A 97 10.27 -2.20 19.39
C VAL A 97 9.75 -2.93 20.62
N ARG A 98 9.16 -4.12 20.45
CA ARG A 98 8.73 -4.95 21.58
C ARG A 98 9.90 -5.33 22.49
N GLY A 99 11.04 -5.71 21.92
CA GLY A 99 12.24 -6.06 22.69
C GLY A 99 12.79 -4.89 23.49
N GLU A 100 12.86 -3.70 22.87
CA GLU A 100 13.28 -2.46 23.52
C GLU A 100 12.36 -2.11 24.70
N LEU A 101 11.04 -2.09 24.49
CA LEU A 101 10.08 -1.77 25.55
C LEU A 101 10.07 -2.81 26.67
N ALA A 102 10.23 -4.10 26.35
CA ALA A 102 10.33 -5.15 27.36
C ALA A 102 11.58 -5.03 28.23
N SER A 103 12.66 -4.44 27.72
CA SER A 103 13.89 -4.20 28.49
C SER A 103 13.81 -2.99 29.44
N MET A 104 12.79 -2.15 29.29
CA MET A 104 12.55 -0.97 30.12
C MET A 104 11.62 -1.26 31.32
N ALA A 105 10.89 -2.37 31.28
CA ALA A 105 9.97 -2.81 32.32
C ALA A 105 10.67 -3.75 33.31
#